data_AF-A0AAP0EJ03-F1
#
_entry.id   AF-A0AAP0EJ03-F1
#
_cell.length_a   1.000
_cell.length_b   1.000
_cell.length_c   1.000
_cell.angle_alpha   90.00
_cell.angle_beta   90.00
_cell.angle_gamma   90.00
#
_symmetry.space_group_name_H-M   'P 1'
#
loop_
_entity.id
_entity.type
_entity.pdbx_description
1 polymer ?
#
loop_
_entity_poly.entity_id
_entity_poly.type
_entity_poly.pdbx_seq_one_letter_code
_entity_poly.pdbx_strand_id
1 'polypeptide(L)'
;MLKRLYTSWPEKISLFANNGQGHDGLIVFAKLHLSSFTITDFILSAVLKCCGRVSAIREGSQLHCIVIKHGYHRDNIVMTSLVDMYSKCDRIGNARQAFDEMPVRDAIAAGAMVFGLCQCGLTWEAATLFEEARFKDVALWNSLISGLFLNFEGEKALCYFRRMRLCGEKVDEITMVGVLSGCADMAALSNGRQVHGLVIKNGFGLHLPVGNALLDMYAKCGFMDDACVCFDSLPYKNVVSWTSLIMGFGKHGLGSSALMAFDRMEIEGYAPNKITFVGVLFACCHSGLVDEGWKCFNNMINRYSITPIMEHYTCMVDLLARAGFLEEAFEFIERMPVNPDARLLTALLSSCFYHKNTELTRNIGNKLLDLEPKEAGPYMLLSNFYGLLGDFEGVVKVRRLMHKRGIRKEKAYTWIEIDKRIHRFESGDRSHPLYKSIYAYLSELVAKMRTKGYVPNKSVVVQSVDDHAKEEILLGHSEKLAIALGLISTPPGSRITIVKNLRVCVDCHEAIRIISLIEGREIVARDHSRFHRFKNGECSCGNRW
;
A
#
# COMPACT_ATOMS: atom_id res chain seq x y z
N MET A 1 -22.57 6.82 46.32
CA MET A 1 -21.79 6.13 45.26
C MET A 1 -22.36 6.50 43.88
N LEU A 2 -22.27 7.78 43.48
CA LEU A 2 -22.74 8.29 42.18
C LEU A 2 -21.75 9.37 41.69
N LYS A 3 -20.63 8.92 41.12
CA LYS A 3 -19.62 9.73 40.40
C LYS A 3 -19.28 9.04 39.07
N ARG A 4 -20.23 8.98 38.14
CA ARG A 4 -19.99 8.65 36.73
C ARG A 4 -21.05 9.39 35.90
N LEU A 5 -20.62 10.06 34.82
CA LEU A 5 -21.40 10.74 33.74
C LEU A 5 -21.35 12.28 33.65
N TYR A 6 -20.20 12.91 33.88
CA TYR A 6 -19.86 14.16 33.18
C TYR A 6 -18.38 14.12 32.77
N THR A 7 -18.07 13.51 31.63
CA THR A 7 -16.77 13.76 30.96
C THR A 7 -16.78 15.20 30.47
N SER A 8 -15.78 15.99 30.89
CA SER A 8 -15.66 17.40 30.51
C SER A 8 -15.47 17.54 28.99
N TRP A 9 -15.90 18.66 28.41
CA TRP A 9 -15.74 18.90 26.97
C TRP A 9 -14.28 18.74 26.45
N PRO A 10 -13.23 19.16 27.18
CA PRO A 10 -11.85 18.93 26.79
C PRO A 10 -11.47 17.44 26.70
N GLU A 11 -11.94 16.61 27.63
CA GLU A 11 -11.70 15.17 27.61
C GLU A 11 -12.39 14.51 26.41
N LYS A 12 -13.59 14.98 26.04
CA LYS A 12 -14.28 14.50 24.83
C LYS A 12 -13.53 14.84 23.56
N ILE A 13 -13.05 16.08 23.41
CA ILE A 13 -12.27 16.49 22.23
C ILE A 13 -10.98 15.67 22.14
N SER A 14 -10.27 15.47 23.26
CA SER A 14 -9.07 14.64 23.30
C SER A 14 -9.37 13.18 22.93
N LEU A 15 -10.49 12.63 23.41
CA LEU A 15 -10.94 11.29 23.06
C LEU A 15 -11.21 11.15 21.56
N PHE A 16 -11.94 12.08 20.95
CA PHE A 16 -12.17 12.10 19.50
C PHE A 16 -10.86 12.27 18.72
N ALA A 17 -10.00 13.16 19.19
CA ALA A 17 -8.67 13.42 18.65
C ALA A 17 -7.75 12.21 18.77
N ASN A 18 -7.95 11.30 19.71
CA ASN A 18 -7.17 10.07 19.83
C ASN A 18 -7.78 8.94 19.01
N ASN A 19 -9.11 8.81 18.98
CA ASN A 19 -9.85 7.71 18.34
C ASN A 19 -10.03 7.82 16.82
N GLY A 20 -9.49 8.86 16.17
CA GLY A 20 -9.57 9.01 14.70
C GLY A 20 -10.80 9.78 14.23
N GLN A 21 -11.61 10.27 15.15
CA GLN A 21 -12.88 10.95 14.88
C GLN A 21 -12.68 12.47 14.76
N GLY A 22 -11.84 12.89 13.82
CA GLY A 22 -11.44 14.29 13.67
C GLY A 22 -12.63 15.24 13.40
N HIS A 23 -13.58 14.83 12.56
CA HIS A 23 -14.79 15.62 12.27
C HIS A 23 -15.65 15.84 13.52
N ASP A 24 -15.90 14.80 14.31
CA ASP A 24 -16.69 14.89 15.54
C ASP A 24 -16.01 15.81 16.57
N GLY A 25 -14.68 15.72 16.67
CA GLY A 25 -13.88 16.61 17.51
C GLY A 25 -14.02 18.08 17.13
N LEU A 26 -14.04 18.41 15.82
CA LEU A 26 -14.24 19.78 15.34
C LEU A 26 -15.66 20.30 15.59
N ILE A 27 -16.68 19.46 15.41
CA ILE A 27 -18.08 19.82 15.72
C ILE A 27 -18.23 20.15 17.20
N VAL A 28 -17.61 19.34 18.06
CA VAL A 28 -17.63 19.57 19.51
C VAL A 28 -16.89 20.86 19.88
N PHE A 29 -15.76 21.14 19.25
CA PHE A 29 -15.04 22.40 19.45
C PHE A 29 -15.84 23.62 19.01
N ALA A 30 -16.55 23.56 17.87
CA ALA A 30 -17.40 24.65 17.41
C ALA A 30 -18.51 24.98 18.44
N LYS A 31 -19.11 23.96 19.06
CA LYS A 31 -20.09 24.13 20.15
C LYS A 31 -19.46 24.73 21.41
N LEU A 32 -18.24 24.31 21.75
CA LEU A 32 -17.51 24.85 22.89
C LEU A 32 -17.13 26.34 22.69
N HIS A 33 -16.71 26.72 21.48
CA HIS A 33 -16.35 28.10 21.15
C HIS A 33 -17.55 29.06 21.29
N LEU A 34 -18.76 28.59 20.98
CA LEU A 34 -20.00 29.35 21.18
C LEU A 34 -20.40 29.51 22.66
N SER A 35 -19.82 28.71 23.56
CA SER A 35 -20.19 28.67 25.00
C SER A 35 -19.33 29.56 25.92
N SER A 36 -18.57 30.52 25.37
CA SER A 36 -17.73 31.47 26.12
C SER A 36 -16.65 30.81 27.01
N PHE A 37 -16.28 29.56 26.73
CA PHE A 37 -15.31 28.81 27.51
C PHE A 37 -13.87 29.29 27.26
N THR A 38 -13.02 29.27 28.29
CA THR A 38 -11.61 29.66 28.19
C THR A 38 -10.81 28.67 27.36
N ILE A 39 -10.18 29.14 26.29
CA ILE A 39 -9.33 28.32 25.41
C ILE A 39 -7.99 28.05 26.11
N THR A 40 -7.69 26.77 26.34
CA THR A 40 -6.41 26.31 26.91
C THR A 40 -5.50 25.72 25.83
N ASP A 41 -4.21 25.64 26.15
CA ASP A 41 -3.18 24.91 25.41
C ASP A 41 -3.59 23.46 25.10
N PHE A 42 -4.13 22.73 26.08
CA PHE A 42 -4.57 21.34 25.92
C PHE A 42 -5.70 21.20 24.88
N ILE A 43 -6.68 22.11 24.92
CA ILE A 43 -7.78 22.13 23.94
C ILE A 43 -7.22 22.45 22.56
N LEU A 44 -6.36 23.47 22.44
CA LEU A 44 -5.76 23.84 21.16
C LEU A 44 -4.95 22.70 20.54
N SER A 45 -4.11 22.02 21.32
CA SER A 45 -3.35 20.85 20.85
C SER A 45 -4.28 19.74 20.33
N ALA A 46 -5.35 19.41 21.07
CA ALA A 46 -6.29 18.37 20.68
C ALA A 46 -7.07 18.72 19.40
N VAL A 47 -7.52 19.97 19.26
CA VAL A 47 -8.29 20.42 18.09
C VAL A 47 -7.40 20.54 16.86
N LEU A 48 -6.16 21.01 17.00
CA LEU A 48 -5.18 21.04 15.90
C LEU A 48 -4.90 19.63 15.36
N LYS A 49 -4.78 18.63 16.24
CA LYS A 49 -4.68 17.22 15.83
C LYS A 49 -5.91 16.75 15.05
N CYS A 50 -7.11 17.16 15.45
CA CYS A 50 -8.33 16.90 14.68
C CYS A 50 -8.26 17.54 13.29
N CYS A 51 -7.88 18.84 13.19
CA CYS A 51 -7.74 19.53 11.92
C CYS A 51 -6.77 18.81 10.98
N GLY A 52 -5.60 18.41 11.49
CA GLY A 52 -4.62 17.68 10.69
C GLY A 52 -5.15 16.35 10.15
N ARG A 53 -5.95 15.62 10.94
CA ARG A 53 -6.53 14.32 10.52
C ARG A 53 -7.55 14.42 9.41
N VAL A 54 -8.28 15.53 9.32
CA VAL A 54 -9.30 15.76 8.27
C VAL A 54 -8.82 16.74 7.21
N SER A 55 -7.53 17.10 7.21
CA SER A 55 -6.91 18.09 6.33
C SER A 55 -7.68 19.43 6.29
N ALA A 56 -8.23 19.84 7.44
CA ALA A 56 -9.01 21.07 7.60
C ALA A 56 -8.10 22.29 7.75
N ILE A 57 -7.47 22.70 6.63
CA ILE A 57 -6.46 23.76 6.60
C ILE A 57 -7.02 25.13 7.00
N ARG A 58 -8.28 25.42 6.68
CA ARG A 58 -8.89 26.72 6.95
C ARG A 58 -9.11 26.89 8.46
N GLU A 59 -9.71 25.89 9.08
CA GLU A 59 -9.94 25.80 10.52
C GLU A 59 -8.61 25.76 11.28
N GLY A 60 -7.65 24.97 10.80
CA GLY A 60 -6.29 24.92 11.36
C GLY A 60 -5.58 26.28 11.33
N SER A 61 -5.72 27.04 10.24
CA SER A 61 -5.13 28.39 10.14
C SER A 61 -5.81 29.40 11.07
N GLN A 62 -7.13 29.29 11.27
CA GLN A 62 -7.83 30.11 12.26
C GLN A 62 -7.36 29.79 13.68
N LEU A 63 -7.17 28.51 14.00
CA LEU A 63 -6.62 28.08 15.29
C LEU A 63 -5.19 28.59 15.50
N HIS A 64 -4.35 28.61 14.46
CA HIS A 64 -3.02 29.21 14.55
C HIS A 64 -3.09 30.69 14.93
N CYS A 65 -3.99 31.48 14.34
CA CYS A 65 -4.21 32.87 14.77
C CYS A 65 -4.65 32.96 16.25
N ILE A 66 -5.48 32.02 16.72
CA ILE A 66 -5.91 31.95 18.13
C ILE A 66 -4.72 31.63 19.05
N VAL A 67 -3.83 30.72 18.65
CA VAL A 67 -2.59 30.37 19.36
C VAL A 67 -1.72 31.62 19.56
N ILE A 68 -1.52 32.41 18.50
CA ILE A 68 -0.74 33.65 18.57
C ILE A 68 -1.45 34.67 19.47
N LYS A 69 -2.74 34.92 19.26
CA LYS A 69 -3.55 35.91 19.99
C LYS A 69 -3.57 35.68 21.50
N HIS A 70 -3.60 34.42 21.95
CA HIS A 70 -3.62 34.05 23.37
C HIS A 70 -2.23 33.81 23.96
N GLY A 71 -1.15 34.04 23.19
CA GLY A 71 0.23 33.92 23.69
C GLY A 71 0.79 32.50 23.74
N TYR A 72 0.10 31.50 23.19
CA TYR A 72 0.55 30.10 23.16
C TYR A 72 1.59 29.81 22.06
N HIS A 73 2.04 30.82 21.30
CA HIS A 73 3.09 30.66 20.27
C HIS A 73 4.47 30.29 20.85
N ARG A 74 4.65 30.40 22.18
CA ARG A 74 5.84 29.94 22.89
C ARG A 74 5.67 28.57 23.55
N ASP A 75 4.46 28.01 23.51
CA ASP A 75 4.18 26.70 24.08
C ASP A 75 4.62 25.59 23.11
N ASN A 76 5.52 24.73 23.57
CA ASN A 76 6.15 23.74 22.71
C ASN A 76 5.16 22.66 22.22
N ILE A 77 4.18 22.29 23.05
CA ILE A 77 3.21 21.24 22.76
C ILE A 77 2.22 21.74 21.70
N VAL A 78 1.74 22.99 21.87
CA VAL A 78 0.83 23.63 20.92
C VAL A 78 1.52 23.85 19.58
N MET A 79 2.76 24.37 19.58
CA MET A 79 3.52 24.59 18.35
C MET A 79 3.87 23.27 17.64
N THR A 80 4.23 22.21 18.38
CA THR A 80 4.41 20.86 17.80
C THR A 80 3.11 20.36 17.14
N SER A 81 1.96 20.61 17.76
CA SER A 81 0.65 20.26 17.20
C SER A 81 0.30 21.06 15.95
N LEU A 82 0.76 22.32 15.85
CA LEU A 82 0.67 23.14 14.64
C LEU A 82 1.55 22.59 13.51
N VAL A 83 2.78 22.19 13.81
CA VAL A 83 3.70 21.55 12.85
C VAL A 83 3.06 20.28 12.27
N ASP A 84 2.55 19.40 13.12
CA ASP A 84 1.84 18.17 12.69
C ASP A 84 0.60 18.48 11.84
N MET A 85 -0.21 19.47 12.25
CA MET A 85 -1.41 19.88 11.52
C MET A 85 -1.07 20.40 10.12
N TYR A 86 -0.13 21.34 10.00
CA TYR A 86 0.27 21.90 8.71
C TYR A 86 0.95 20.86 7.81
N SER A 87 1.75 19.95 8.38
CA SER A 87 2.37 18.86 7.64
C SER A 87 1.32 17.94 7.02
N LYS A 88 0.31 17.52 7.79
CA LYS A 88 -0.81 16.69 7.30
C LYS A 88 -1.78 17.40 6.34
N CYS A 89 -1.69 18.72 6.25
CA CYS A 89 -2.44 19.53 5.28
C CYS A 89 -1.62 19.88 4.03
N ASP A 90 -0.48 19.21 3.81
CA ASP A 90 0.46 19.48 2.71
C ASP A 90 0.95 20.95 2.66
N ARG A 91 1.06 21.60 3.83
CA ARG A 91 1.56 22.98 3.98
C ARG A 91 2.89 23.00 4.72
N ILE A 92 3.87 22.30 4.15
CA ILE A 92 5.18 22.11 4.78
C ILE A 92 5.93 23.42 5.04
N GLY A 93 5.74 24.46 4.22
CA GLY A 93 6.32 25.78 4.46
C GLY A 93 5.79 26.44 5.73
N ASN A 94 4.48 26.34 5.98
CA ASN A 94 3.86 26.84 7.22
C ASN A 94 4.30 26.00 8.43
N ALA A 95 4.41 24.68 8.27
CA ALA A 95 4.95 23.80 9.31
C ALA A 95 6.39 24.18 9.66
N ARG A 96 7.24 24.43 8.65
CA ARG A 96 8.62 24.85 8.84
C ARG A 96 8.72 26.19 9.57
N GLN A 97 7.90 27.16 9.17
CA GLN A 97 7.84 28.45 9.84
C GLN A 97 7.45 28.29 11.32
N ALA A 98 6.38 27.54 11.60
CA ALA A 98 5.95 27.29 12.97
C ALA A 98 7.06 26.61 13.80
N PHE A 99 7.78 25.65 13.21
CA PHE A 99 8.91 24.98 13.84
C PHE A 99 10.09 25.94 14.12
N ASP A 100 10.41 26.81 13.16
CA ASP A 100 11.51 27.77 13.29
C ASP A 100 11.22 28.86 14.33
N GLU A 101 9.95 29.21 14.54
CA GLU A 101 9.50 30.15 15.57
C GLU A 101 9.52 29.57 17.01
N MET A 102 9.70 28.25 17.16
CA MET A 102 9.71 27.60 18.48
C MET A 102 10.94 28.01 19.30
N PRO A 103 10.77 28.41 20.58
CA PRO A 103 11.88 28.83 21.43
C PRO A 103 12.82 27.67 21.79
N VAL A 104 12.29 26.44 21.89
CA VAL A 104 13.07 25.22 22.17
C VAL A 104 12.63 24.13 21.20
N ARG A 105 13.50 23.77 20.27
CA ARG A 105 13.26 22.67 19.31
C ARG A 105 13.74 21.37 19.91
N ASP A 106 12.93 20.81 20.81
CA ASP A 106 13.21 19.51 21.41
C ASP A 106 13.09 18.37 20.38
N ALA A 107 13.46 17.15 20.78
CA ALA A 107 13.44 15.99 19.89
C ALA A 107 12.02 15.65 19.39
N ILE A 108 10.97 15.98 20.17
CA ILE A 108 9.57 15.76 19.79
C ILE A 108 9.17 16.69 18.65
N ALA A 109 9.47 17.99 18.78
CA ALA A 109 9.22 18.97 17.74
C ALA A 109 10.02 18.65 16.46
N ALA A 110 11.30 18.30 16.62
CA ALA A 110 12.14 17.88 15.50
C ALA A 110 11.60 16.61 14.84
N GLY A 111 11.12 15.64 15.63
CA GLY A 111 10.53 14.40 15.14
C GLY A 111 9.25 14.64 14.35
N ALA A 112 8.39 15.57 14.79
CA ALA A 112 7.20 15.98 14.05
C ALA A 112 7.56 16.66 12.71
N MET A 113 8.56 17.55 12.70
CA MET A 113 9.00 18.22 11.48
C MET A 113 9.68 17.26 10.50
N VAL A 114 10.57 16.37 10.98
CA VAL A 114 11.22 15.33 10.17
C VAL A 114 10.17 14.42 9.53
N PHE A 115 9.20 13.95 10.31
CA PHE A 115 8.13 13.12 9.77
C PHE A 115 7.27 13.87 8.75
N GLY A 116 6.93 15.14 9.02
CA GLY A 116 6.21 16.00 8.08
C GLY A 116 6.95 16.23 6.76
N LEU A 117 8.26 16.47 6.81
CA LEU A 117 9.12 16.59 5.61
C LEU A 117 9.09 15.29 4.80
N CYS A 118 9.19 14.14 5.46
CA CYS A 118 9.04 12.86 4.79
C CYS A 118 7.66 12.68 4.17
N GLN A 119 6.56 13.07 4.84
CA GLN A 119 5.21 12.98 4.23
C GLN A 119 5.09 13.79 2.93
N CYS A 120 5.80 14.91 2.83
CA CYS A 120 5.84 15.75 1.63
C CYS A 120 6.91 15.33 0.60
N GLY A 121 7.59 14.18 0.78
CA GLY A 121 8.63 13.70 -0.14
C GLY A 121 9.99 14.39 -0.01
N LEU A 122 10.17 15.27 0.97
CA LEU A 122 11.40 16.06 1.20
C LEU A 122 12.38 15.31 2.12
N THR A 123 12.72 14.08 1.75
CA THR A 123 13.53 13.17 2.58
C THR A 123 14.97 13.67 2.83
N TRP A 124 15.54 14.42 1.88
CA TRP A 124 16.86 15.04 2.04
C TRP A 124 16.86 16.11 3.14
N GLU A 125 15.86 16.98 3.14
CA GLU A 125 15.70 18.00 4.19
C GLU A 125 15.41 17.35 5.54
N ALA A 126 14.61 16.29 5.56
CA ALA A 126 14.32 15.51 6.76
C ALA A 126 15.61 14.90 7.35
N ALA A 127 16.46 14.29 6.51
CA ALA A 127 17.75 13.75 6.93
C ALA A 127 18.70 14.86 7.41
N THR A 128 18.74 16.00 6.74
CA THR A 128 19.57 17.15 7.14
C THR A 128 19.16 17.67 8.52
N LEU A 129 17.87 17.92 8.73
CA LEU A 129 17.33 18.37 10.02
C LEU A 129 17.61 17.34 11.13
N PHE A 130 17.51 16.06 10.81
CA PHE A 130 17.88 14.99 11.73
C PHE A 130 19.35 15.07 12.14
N GLU A 131 20.28 15.26 11.19
CA GLU A 131 21.71 15.34 11.50
C GLU A 131 22.05 16.58 12.34
N GLU A 132 21.41 17.72 12.04
CA GLU A 132 21.56 18.98 12.78
C GLU A 132 20.95 18.93 14.20
N ALA A 133 20.04 17.98 14.46
CA ALA A 133 19.40 17.86 15.77
C ALA A 133 20.43 17.59 16.87
N ARG A 134 20.43 18.46 17.89
CA ARG A 134 21.38 18.39 19.03
C ARG A 134 21.24 17.10 19.84
N PHE A 135 20.02 16.59 19.99
CA PHE A 135 19.72 15.35 20.68
C PHE A 135 18.84 14.48 19.78
N LYS A 136 19.23 13.21 19.62
CA LYS A 136 18.57 12.23 18.76
C LYS A 136 18.07 11.09 19.62
N ASP A 137 16.89 11.27 20.22
CA ASP A 137 16.23 10.22 20.99
C ASP A 137 15.57 9.17 20.09
N VAL A 138 15.08 8.09 20.69
CA VAL A 138 14.42 6.98 20.00
C VAL A 138 13.25 7.45 19.13
N ALA A 139 12.50 8.46 19.57
CA ALA A 139 11.37 9.01 18.82
C ALA A 139 11.83 9.68 17.52
N LEU A 140 12.89 10.51 17.57
CA LEU A 140 13.43 11.17 16.39
C LEU A 140 14.01 10.15 15.37
N TRP A 141 14.70 9.11 15.84
CA TRP A 141 15.14 7.99 14.98
C TRP A 141 13.95 7.29 14.32
N ASN A 142 12.92 6.95 15.10
CA ASN A 142 11.73 6.27 14.61
C ASN A 142 10.99 7.11 13.55
N SER A 143 10.90 8.44 13.75
CA SER A 143 10.31 9.37 12.77
C SER A 143 11.05 9.35 11.43
N LEU A 144 12.38 9.45 11.44
CA LEU A 144 13.17 9.44 10.20
C LEU A 144 13.10 8.07 9.51
N ILE A 145 13.30 6.98 10.27
CA ILE A 145 13.29 5.61 9.71
C ILE A 145 11.93 5.30 9.07
N SER A 146 10.84 5.60 9.77
CA SER A 146 9.48 5.39 9.24
C SER A 146 9.21 6.30 8.05
N GLY A 147 9.62 7.56 8.11
CA GLY A 147 9.50 8.52 7.01
C GLY A 147 10.25 8.11 5.74
N LEU A 148 11.44 7.51 5.88
CA LEU A 148 12.20 6.98 4.75
C LEU A 148 11.53 5.74 4.14
N PHE A 149 10.95 4.85 4.95
CA PHE A 149 10.17 3.73 4.43
C PHE A 149 8.93 4.21 3.65
N LEU A 150 8.23 5.23 4.12
CA LEU A 150 7.07 5.82 3.43
C LEU A 150 7.41 6.36 2.04
N ASN A 151 8.66 6.78 1.81
CA ASN A 151 9.14 7.32 0.54
C ASN A 151 9.83 6.29 -0.34
N PHE A 152 9.65 4.99 -0.07
CA PHE A 152 10.29 3.90 -0.79
C PHE A 152 11.84 3.96 -0.74
N GLU A 153 12.41 4.61 0.28
CA GLU A 153 13.86 4.73 0.51
C GLU A 153 14.35 3.77 1.61
N GLY A 154 13.84 2.54 1.61
CA GLY A 154 14.06 1.65 2.75
C GLY A 154 15.49 1.13 2.91
N GLU A 155 16.36 1.20 1.90
CA GLU A 155 17.80 0.97 2.08
C GLU A 155 18.42 2.03 3.02
N LYS A 156 18.08 3.31 2.82
CA LYS A 156 18.51 4.38 3.72
C LYS A 156 17.89 4.18 5.11
N ALA A 157 16.60 3.83 5.18
CA ALA A 157 15.92 3.56 6.45
C ALA A 157 16.63 2.46 7.25
N LEU A 158 17.00 1.35 6.62
CA LEU A 158 17.75 0.26 7.25
C LEU A 158 19.18 0.66 7.65
N CYS A 159 19.80 1.57 6.90
CA CYS A 159 21.09 2.17 7.27
C CYS A 159 20.97 3.02 8.54
N TYR A 160 19.97 3.91 8.63
CA TYR A 160 19.69 4.69 9.83
C TYR A 160 19.32 3.79 11.01
N PHE A 161 18.54 2.73 10.82
CA PHE A 161 18.25 1.74 11.87
C PHE A 161 19.52 1.04 12.37
N ARG A 162 20.44 0.66 11.48
CA ARG A 162 21.74 0.11 11.88
C ARG A 162 22.55 1.13 12.66
N ARG A 163 22.55 2.39 12.22
CA ARG A 163 23.28 3.48 12.88
C ARG A 163 22.74 3.80 14.27
N MET A 164 21.41 3.87 14.44
CA MET A 164 20.73 4.00 15.74
C MET A 164 21.29 2.98 16.74
N ARG A 165 21.37 1.72 16.33
CA ARG A 165 21.89 0.62 17.16
C ARG A 165 23.39 0.73 17.45
N LEU A 166 24.19 1.19 16.49
CA LEU A 166 25.63 1.41 16.67
C LEU A 166 25.93 2.59 17.60
N CYS A 167 25.03 3.59 17.66
CA CYS A 167 25.09 4.69 18.61
C CYS A 167 24.68 4.29 20.03
N GLY A 168 24.27 3.03 20.26
CA GLY A 168 23.86 2.53 21.58
C GLY A 168 22.43 2.89 21.99
N GLU A 169 21.65 3.49 21.09
CA GLU A 169 20.25 3.81 21.37
C GLU A 169 19.41 2.54 21.51
N LYS A 170 18.53 2.52 22.51
CA LYS A 170 17.66 1.37 22.76
C LYS A 170 16.56 1.33 21.71
N VAL A 171 16.40 0.17 21.10
CA VAL A 171 15.25 -0.12 20.23
C VAL A 171 14.02 -0.34 21.12
N ASP A 172 12.89 0.26 20.75
CA ASP A 172 11.61 0.07 21.43
C ASP A 172 10.62 -0.71 20.55
N GLU A 173 9.41 -0.91 21.08
CA GLU A 173 8.33 -1.60 20.36
C GLU A 173 7.98 -0.91 19.04
N ILE A 174 7.98 0.44 19.04
CA ILE A 174 7.65 1.27 17.88
C ILE A 174 8.74 1.12 16.81
N THR A 175 10.01 1.09 17.19
CA THR A 175 11.13 0.83 16.28
C THR A 175 10.96 -0.53 15.60
N MET A 176 10.64 -1.59 16.35
CA MET A 176 10.49 -2.93 15.80
C MET A 176 9.31 -3.02 14.82
N VAL A 177 8.15 -2.47 15.20
CA VAL A 177 6.97 -2.44 14.33
C VAL A 177 7.25 -1.66 13.04
N GLY A 178 7.87 -0.48 13.14
CA GLY A 178 8.19 0.37 11.99
C GLY A 178 9.18 -0.31 11.02
N VAL A 179 10.26 -0.90 11.53
CA VAL A 179 11.26 -1.59 10.69
C VAL A 179 10.70 -2.87 10.07
N LEU A 180 9.91 -3.66 10.81
CA LEU A 180 9.24 -4.84 10.28
C LEU A 180 8.25 -4.49 9.16
N SER A 181 7.46 -3.43 9.36
CA SER A 181 6.51 -2.94 8.34
C SER A 181 7.24 -2.46 7.09
N GLY A 182 8.35 -1.71 7.25
CA GLY A 182 9.20 -1.32 6.13
C GLY A 182 9.81 -2.51 5.38
N CYS A 183 10.26 -3.54 6.09
CA CYS A 183 10.71 -4.79 5.47
C CYS A 183 9.57 -5.50 4.73
N ALA A 184 8.36 -5.49 5.28
CA ALA A 184 7.17 -6.08 4.69
C ALA A 184 6.82 -5.41 3.35
N ASP A 185 6.84 -4.08 3.31
CA ASP A 185 6.44 -3.31 2.13
C ASP A 185 7.48 -3.44 1.00
N MET A 186 8.77 -3.49 1.33
CA MET A 186 9.84 -3.78 0.38
C MET A 186 9.98 -5.27 0.01
N ALA A 187 9.26 -6.16 0.71
CA ALA A 187 9.49 -7.60 0.68
C ALA A 187 10.96 -8.02 0.97
N ALA A 188 11.64 -7.29 1.86
CA ALA A 188 13.03 -7.54 2.25
C ALA A 188 13.13 -8.62 3.33
N LEU A 189 12.93 -9.88 2.94
CA LEU A 189 12.83 -11.02 3.85
C LEU A 189 14.10 -11.21 4.70
N SER A 190 15.29 -11.07 4.10
CA SER A 190 16.54 -11.27 4.84
C SER A 190 16.70 -10.27 5.98
N ASN A 191 16.34 -9.01 5.72
CA ASN A 191 16.34 -7.96 6.73
C ASN A 191 15.23 -8.21 7.76
N GLY A 192 14.02 -8.58 7.33
CA GLY A 192 12.92 -8.95 8.21
C GLY A 192 13.28 -10.09 9.18
N ARG A 193 13.96 -11.14 8.72
CA ARG A 193 14.45 -12.26 9.56
C ARG A 193 15.51 -11.82 10.56
N GLN A 194 16.42 -10.92 10.18
CA GLN A 194 17.38 -10.33 11.12
C GLN A 194 16.68 -9.53 12.21
N VAL A 195 15.67 -8.75 11.84
CA VAL A 195 14.86 -7.96 12.78
C VAL A 195 14.03 -8.89 13.68
N HIS A 196 13.47 -9.99 13.16
CA HIS A 196 12.82 -11.00 13.98
C HIS A 196 13.79 -11.62 15.02
N GLY A 197 15.04 -11.89 14.64
CA GLY A 197 16.08 -12.29 15.60
C GLY A 197 16.32 -11.24 16.69
N LEU A 198 16.27 -9.94 16.34
CA LEU A 198 16.35 -8.85 17.32
C LEU A 198 15.11 -8.77 18.22
N VAL A 199 13.92 -9.03 17.69
CA VAL A 199 12.67 -9.10 18.47
C VAL A 199 12.80 -10.15 19.57
N ILE A 200 13.28 -11.35 19.22
CA ILE A 200 13.51 -12.42 20.20
C ILE A 200 14.58 -12.01 21.21
N LYS A 201 15.74 -11.51 20.74
CA LYS A 201 16.87 -11.11 21.60
C LYS A 201 16.51 -10.04 22.62
N ASN A 202 15.65 -9.09 22.26
CA ASN A 202 15.25 -7.99 23.14
C ASN A 202 13.96 -8.27 23.94
N GLY A 203 13.40 -9.49 23.85
CA GLY A 203 12.22 -9.87 24.61
C GLY A 203 10.88 -9.32 24.07
N PHE A 204 10.86 -8.82 22.84
CA PHE A 204 9.64 -8.29 22.22
C PHE A 204 8.69 -9.37 21.68
N GLY A 205 9.06 -10.65 21.73
CA GLY A 205 8.28 -11.76 21.16
C GLY A 205 6.87 -11.92 21.74
N LEU A 206 6.62 -11.41 22.95
CA LEU A 206 5.29 -11.44 23.59
C LEU A 206 4.46 -10.17 23.34
N HIS A 207 5.04 -9.14 22.73
CA HIS A 207 4.34 -7.88 22.47
C HIS A 207 3.44 -8.04 21.24
N LEU A 208 2.13 -7.96 21.45
CA LEU A 208 1.14 -8.20 20.39
C LEU A 208 1.33 -7.32 19.14
N PRO A 209 1.62 -6.00 19.23
CA PRO A 209 1.85 -5.19 18.04
C PRO A 209 3.07 -5.64 17.22
N VAL A 210 4.14 -6.09 17.89
CA VAL A 210 5.33 -6.66 17.23
C VAL A 210 5.00 -7.99 16.58
N GLY A 211 4.26 -8.86 17.26
CA GLY A 211 3.79 -10.13 16.71
C GLY A 211 2.90 -9.95 15.47
N ASN A 212 2.00 -8.96 15.48
CA ASN A 212 1.20 -8.59 14.31
C ASN A 212 2.05 -8.04 13.16
N ALA A 213 3.10 -7.26 13.47
CA ALA A 213 4.04 -6.77 12.46
C ALA A 213 4.90 -7.91 11.86
N LEU A 214 5.28 -8.92 12.65
CA LEU A 214 5.95 -10.13 12.16
C LEU A 214 5.05 -10.93 11.22
N LEU A 215 3.80 -11.15 11.62
CA LEU A 215 2.76 -11.78 10.80
C LEU A 215 2.62 -11.07 9.44
N ASP A 216 2.43 -9.74 9.44
CA ASP A 216 2.33 -8.95 8.20
C ASP A 216 3.60 -9.02 7.36
N MET A 217 4.78 -8.95 8.01
CA MET A 217 6.08 -9.04 7.34
C MET A 217 6.26 -10.36 6.60
N TYR A 218 6.05 -11.51 7.26
CA TYR A 218 6.16 -12.81 6.61
C TYR A 218 5.12 -13.00 5.49
N ALA A 219 3.87 -12.58 5.72
CA ALA A 219 2.82 -12.66 4.72
C ALA A 219 3.16 -11.82 3.46
N LYS A 220 3.59 -10.56 3.63
CA LYS A 220 3.98 -9.65 2.54
C LYS A 220 5.34 -9.97 1.91
N CYS A 221 6.22 -10.70 2.58
CA CYS A 221 7.43 -11.27 1.98
C CYS A 221 7.16 -12.58 1.21
N GLY A 222 5.93 -13.07 1.22
CA GLY A 222 5.52 -14.24 0.45
C GLY A 222 5.68 -15.58 1.17
N PHE A 223 5.87 -15.56 2.50
CA PHE A 223 6.08 -16.73 3.37
C PHE A 223 4.87 -16.89 4.29
N MET A 224 3.73 -17.28 3.70
CA MET A 224 2.47 -17.39 4.44
C MET A 224 2.52 -18.44 5.56
N ASP A 225 3.27 -19.52 5.38
CA ASP A 225 3.41 -20.57 6.41
C ASP A 225 4.14 -20.04 7.66
N ASP A 226 5.25 -19.31 7.46
CA ASP A 226 5.95 -18.61 8.55
C ASP A 226 5.04 -17.57 9.24
N ALA A 227 4.16 -16.93 8.47
CA ALA A 227 3.17 -15.99 8.96
C ALA A 227 2.14 -16.70 9.87
N CYS A 228 1.62 -17.87 9.47
CA CYS A 228 0.74 -18.70 10.30
C CYS A 228 1.43 -19.13 11.60
N VAL A 229 2.70 -19.53 11.56
CA VAL A 229 3.48 -19.86 12.76
C VAL A 229 3.57 -18.66 13.71
N CYS A 230 3.83 -17.45 13.18
CA CYS A 230 3.84 -16.24 13.99
C CYS A 230 2.46 -16.00 14.64
N PHE A 231 1.37 -16.14 13.89
CA PHE A 231 0.02 -15.99 14.41
C PHE A 231 -0.32 -16.99 15.52
N ASP A 232 0.02 -18.26 15.32
CA ASP A 232 -0.24 -19.32 16.29
C ASP A 232 0.60 -19.13 17.56
N SER A 233 1.82 -18.59 17.43
CA SER A 233 2.70 -18.27 18.56
C SER A 233 2.26 -17.06 19.41
N LEU A 234 1.28 -16.27 18.97
CA LEU A 234 0.80 -15.12 19.73
C LEU A 234 0.13 -15.56 21.04
N PRO A 235 0.53 -15.02 22.21
CA PRO A 235 0.00 -15.42 23.50
C PRO A 235 -1.49 -15.09 23.66
N TYR A 236 -1.93 -14.02 23.02
CA TYR A 236 -3.33 -13.64 22.88
C TYR A 236 -3.49 -12.97 21.51
N LYS A 237 -4.70 -13.06 20.94
CA LYS A 237 -5.02 -12.50 19.62
C LYS A 237 -6.01 -11.35 19.80
N ASN A 238 -6.03 -10.44 18.83
CA ASN A 238 -7.07 -9.42 18.73
C ASN A 238 -7.60 -9.35 17.30
N VAL A 239 -8.59 -8.48 17.08
CA VAL A 239 -9.18 -8.26 15.74
C VAL A 239 -8.11 -7.91 14.70
N VAL A 240 -7.05 -7.20 15.07
CA VAL A 240 -5.93 -6.86 14.17
C VAL A 240 -5.17 -8.12 13.75
N SER A 241 -4.83 -9.01 14.69
CA SER A 241 -4.15 -10.29 14.39
C SER A 241 -4.94 -11.12 13.38
N TRP A 242 -6.24 -11.29 13.62
CA TRP A 242 -7.13 -12.05 12.74
C TRP A 242 -7.27 -11.41 11.37
N THR A 243 -7.47 -10.09 11.35
CA THR A 243 -7.61 -9.34 10.10
C THR A 243 -6.33 -9.42 9.27
N SER A 244 -5.14 -9.30 9.88
CA SER A 244 -3.86 -9.47 9.20
C SER A 244 -3.70 -10.87 8.61
N LEU A 245 -4.10 -11.93 9.34
CA LEU A 245 -4.06 -13.30 8.84
C LEU A 245 -4.99 -13.50 7.62
N ILE A 246 -6.24 -13.04 7.71
CA ILE A 246 -7.26 -13.12 6.65
C ILE A 246 -6.80 -12.34 5.40
N MET A 247 -6.32 -11.12 5.58
CA MET A 247 -5.76 -10.29 4.49
C MET A 247 -4.55 -10.97 3.84
N GLY A 248 -3.68 -11.60 4.65
CA GLY A 248 -2.56 -12.41 4.17
C GLY A 248 -3.04 -13.52 3.25
N PHE A 249 -3.99 -14.36 3.69
CA PHE A 249 -4.58 -15.40 2.85
C PHE A 249 -5.19 -14.84 1.57
N GLY A 250 -5.93 -13.72 1.64
CA GLY A 250 -6.53 -13.07 0.48
C GLY A 250 -5.51 -12.63 -0.57
N LYS A 251 -4.41 -11.97 -0.16
CA LYS A 251 -3.31 -11.59 -1.06
C LYS A 251 -2.62 -12.78 -1.71
N HIS A 252 -2.64 -13.93 -1.05
CA HIS A 252 -2.06 -15.18 -1.53
C HIS A 252 -3.03 -16.02 -2.38
N GLY A 253 -4.27 -15.56 -2.59
CA GLY A 253 -5.30 -16.30 -3.34
C GLY A 253 -5.83 -17.53 -2.59
N LEU A 254 -5.63 -17.60 -1.28
CA LEU A 254 -6.02 -18.72 -0.41
C LEU A 254 -7.40 -18.47 0.23
N GLY A 255 -8.42 -18.28 -0.61
CA GLY A 255 -9.78 -17.91 -0.19
C GLY A 255 -10.42 -18.85 0.82
N SER A 256 -10.28 -20.17 0.63
CA SER A 256 -10.81 -21.15 1.59
C SER A 256 -10.14 -21.02 2.96
N SER A 257 -8.82 -20.82 3.02
CA SER A 257 -8.10 -20.59 4.28
C SER A 257 -8.50 -19.27 4.94
N ALA A 258 -8.77 -18.23 4.16
CA ALA A 258 -9.27 -16.95 4.66
C ALA A 258 -10.65 -17.10 5.31
N LEU A 259 -11.57 -17.83 4.68
CA LEU A 259 -12.90 -18.11 5.22
C LEU A 259 -12.82 -18.97 6.49
N MET A 260 -11.99 -20.02 6.50
CA MET A 260 -11.76 -20.82 7.71
C MET A 260 -11.20 -19.98 8.87
N ALA A 261 -10.29 -19.05 8.58
CA ALA A 261 -9.77 -18.13 9.59
C ALA A 261 -10.84 -17.14 10.10
N PHE A 262 -11.73 -16.69 9.23
CA PHE A 262 -12.87 -15.85 9.59
C PHE A 262 -13.87 -16.61 10.48
N ASP A 263 -14.23 -17.83 10.13
CA ASP A 263 -15.11 -18.66 10.94
C ASP A 263 -14.49 -18.94 12.32
N ARG A 264 -13.18 -19.23 12.36
CA ARG A 264 -12.45 -19.44 13.62
C ARG A 264 -12.41 -18.17 14.47
N MET A 265 -12.26 -16.99 13.86
CA MET A 265 -12.35 -15.70 14.54
C MET A 265 -13.72 -15.52 15.23
N GLU A 266 -14.82 -15.86 14.55
CA GLU A 266 -16.17 -15.80 15.11
C GLU A 266 -16.35 -16.78 16.29
N ILE A 267 -15.88 -18.03 16.12
CA ILE A 267 -15.98 -19.08 17.15
C ILE A 267 -15.21 -18.69 18.42
N GLU A 268 -14.05 -18.06 18.28
CA GLU A 268 -13.25 -17.57 19.41
C GLU A 268 -13.79 -16.25 20.01
N GLY A 269 -14.93 -15.75 19.52
CA GLY A 269 -15.65 -14.62 20.10
C GLY A 269 -15.12 -13.25 19.69
N TYR A 270 -14.30 -13.17 18.64
CA TYR A 270 -13.81 -11.89 18.12
C TYR A 270 -14.77 -11.34 17.07
N ALA A 271 -15.37 -10.17 17.35
CA ALA A 271 -16.28 -9.52 16.41
C ALA A 271 -15.51 -8.98 15.18
N PRO A 272 -15.88 -9.39 13.94
CA PRO A 272 -15.35 -8.81 12.72
C PRO A 272 -15.62 -7.30 12.62
N ASN A 273 -14.70 -6.57 11.99
CA ASN A 273 -14.89 -5.15 11.69
C ASN A 273 -14.90 -4.90 10.17
N LYS A 274 -15.03 -3.63 9.77
CA LYS A 274 -14.99 -3.21 8.36
C LYS A 274 -13.77 -3.78 7.62
N ILE A 275 -12.59 -3.68 8.21
CA ILE A 275 -11.34 -4.15 7.56
C ILE A 275 -11.31 -5.68 7.46
N THR A 276 -11.86 -6.40 8.43
CA THR A 276 -12.02 -7.86 8.37
C THR A 276 -12.84 -8.28 7.14
N PHE A 277 -13.97 -7.62 6.89
CA PHE A 277 -14.81 -7.90 5.72
C PHE A 277 -14.15 -7.53 4.39
N VAL A 278 -13.37 -6.45 4.33
CA VAL A 278 -12.51 -6.19 3.15
C VAL A 278 -11.61 -7.40 2.88
N GLY A 279 -10.96 -7.95 3.90
CA GLY A 279 -10.06 -9.10 3.73
C GLY A 279 -10.76 -10.36 3.24
N VAL A 280 -11.93 -10.69 3.79
CA VAL A 280 -12.69 -11.87 3.36
C VAL A 280 -13.19 -11.70 1.92
N LEU A 281 -13.79 -10.56 1.59
CA LEU A 281 -14.29 -10.30 0.23
C LEU A 281 -13.15 -10.28 -0.79
N PHE A 282 -12.01 -9.71 -0.42
CA PHE A 282 -10.81 -9.72 -1.24
C PHE A 282 -10.27 -11.13 -1.49
N ALA A 283 -10.37 -12.01 -0.49
CA ALA A 283 -10.00 -13.42 -0.63
C ALA A 283 -10.99 -14.18 -1.52
N CYS A 284 -12.30 -13.94 -1.36
CA CYS A 284 -13.33 -14.49 -2.25
C CYS A 284 -13.11 -14.05 -3.70
N CYS A 285 -12.79 -12.78 -3.95
CA CYS A 285 -12.48 -12.24 -5.28
C CYS A 285 -11.37 -13.05 -5.96
N HIS A 286 -10.22 -13.22 -5.29
CA HIS A 286 -9.06 -13.90 -5.88
C HIS A 286 -9.22 -15.41 -6.01
N SER A 287 -10.12 -16.02 -5.25
CA SER A 287 -10.49 -17.44 -5.36
C SER A 287 -11.78 -17.67 -6.14
N GLY A 288 -12.40 -16.62 -6.69
CA GLY A 288 -13.69 -16.65 -7.41
C GLY A 288 -14.82 -17.35 -6.65
N LEU A 289 -14.89 -17.15 -5.34
CA LEU A 289 -15.93 -17.70 -4.47
C LEU A 289 -17.11 -16.73 -4.42
N VAL A 290 -17.89 -16.66 -5.50
CA VAL A 290 -18.97 -15.66 -5.68
C VAL A 290 -20.04 -15.80 -4.60
N ASP A 291 -20.53 -17.02 -4.35
CA ASP A 291 -21.59 -17.29 -3.38
C ASP A 291 -21.17 -16.93 -1.95
N GLU A 292 -19.97 -17.33 -1.54
CA GLU A 292 -19.42 -16.98 -0.22
C GLU A 292 -19.14 -15.48 -0.10
N GLY A 293 -18.74 -14.81 -1.19
CA GLY A 293 -18.60 -13.36 -1.24
C GLY A 293 -19.92 -12.64 -0.95
N TRP A 294 -21.00 -13.03 -1.62
CA TRP A 294 -22.34 -12.51 -1.38
C TRP A 294 -22.83 -12.77 0.04
N LYS A 295 -22.63 -13.99 0.54
CA LYS A 295 -22.98 -14.36 1.93
C LYS A 295 -22.25 -13.50 2.95
N CYS A 296 -20.95 -13.28 2.77
CA CYS A 296 -20.16 -12.43 3.66
C CYS A 296 -20.61 -10.96 3.59
N PHE A 297 -20.85 -10.42 2.38
CA PHE A 297 -21.32 -9.05 2.20
C PHE A 297 -22.69 -8.83 2.86
N ASN A 298 -23.61 -9.78 2.71
CA ASN A 298 -24.93 -9.71 3.35
C ASN A 298 -24.85 -9.86 4.87
N ASN A 299 -23.99 -10.75 5.38
CA ASN A 299 -23.77 -10.91 6.82
C ASN A 299 -23.20 -9.64 7.45
N MET A 300 -22.28 -8.96 6.77
CA MET A 300 -21.73 -7.68 7.22
C MET A 300 -22.83 -6.65 7.51
N ILE A 301 -23.82 -6.54 6.61
CA ILE A 301 -24.91 -5.58 6.73
C ILE A 301 -25.95 -6.06 7.75
N ASN A 302 -26.43 -7.29 7.60
CA ASN A 302 -27.62 -7.76 8.32
C ASN A 302 -27.30 -8.28 9.73
N ARG A 303 -26.20 -9.02 9.89
CA ARG A 303 -25.81 -9.62 11.18
C ARG A 303 -24.94 -8.69 12.01
N TYR A 304 -24.00 -8.00 11.35
CA TYR A 304 -23.03 -7.14 12.05
C TYR A 304 -23.40 -5.65 12.04
N SER A 305 -24.43 -5.25 11.28
CA SER A 305 -24.85 -3.85 11.16
C SER A 305 -23.70 -2.92 10.74
N ILE A 306 -22.78 -3.44 9.93
CA ILE A 306 -21.64 -2.68 9.42
C ILE A 306 -22.04 -2.05 8.09
N THR A 307 -22.06 -0.71 8.06
CA THR A 307 -22.25 0.04 6.81
C THR A 307 -21.08 -0.20 5.86
N PRO A 308 -21.33 -0.61 4.60
CA PRO A 308 -20.25 -0.83 3.65
C PRO A 308 -19.48 0.45 3.32
N ILE A 309 -18.15 0.34 3.22
CA ILE A 309 -17.26 1.38 2.69
C ILE A 309 -16.91 1.08 1.23
N MET A 310 -16.25 2.02 0.55
CA MET A 310 -15.94 1.91 -0.87
C MET A 310 -15.22 0.60 -1.23
N GLU A 311 -14.26 0.21 -0.40
CA GLU A 311 -13.42 -0.97 -0.58
C GLU A 311 -14.24 -2.27 -0.59
N HIS A 312 -15.35 -2.36 0.16
CA HIS A 312 -16.23 -3.53 0.11
C HIS A 312 -16.91 -3.66 -1.25
N TYR A 313 -17.41 -2.53 -1.78
CA TYR A 313 -18.04 -2.51 -3.09
C TYR A 313 -17.03 -2.81 -4.19
N THR A 314 -15.82 -2.23 -4.12
CA THR A 314 -14.72 -2.55 -5.05
C THR A 314 -14.42 -4.04 -5.06
N CYS A 315 -14.35 -4.70 -3.90
CA CYS A 315 -14.10 -6.15 -3.83
C CYS A 315 -15.25 -6.96 -4.45
N MET A 316 -16.51 -6.59 -4.21
CA MET A 316 -17.67 -7.26 -4.80
C MET A 316 -17.74 -7.09 -6.32
N VAL A 317 -17.51 -5.88 -6.82
CA VAL A 317 -17.46 -5.61 -8.26
C VAL A 317 -16.30 -6.38 -8.91
N ASP A 318 -15.11 -6.40 -8.31
CA ASP A 318 -13.97 -7.16 -8.83
C ASP A 318 -14.26 -8.66 -8.84
N LEU A 319 -14.89 -9.20 -7.79
CA LEU A 319 -15.31 -10.61 -7.69
C LEU A 319 -16.28 -10.99 -8.82
N LEU A 320 -17.38 -10.24 -8.97
CA LEU A 320 -18.39 -10.48 -10.01
C LEU A 320 -17.79 -10.35 -11.41
N ALA A 321 -17.02 -9.29 -11.63
CA ALA A 321 -16.46 -9.00 -12.93
C ALA A 321 -15.43 -10.05 -13.38
N ARG A 322 -14.57 -10.53 -12.47
CA ARG A 322 -13.62 -11.62 -12.76
C ARG A 322 -14.30 -12.98 -12.96
N ALA A 323 -15.45 -13.18 -12.34
CA ALA A 323 -16.26 -14.37 -12.56
C ALA A 323 -17.08 -14.32 -13.87
N GLY A 324 -17.09 -13.17 -14.56
CA GLY A 324 -17.79 -12.97 -15.83
C GLY A 324 -19.22 -12.43 -15.69
N PHE A 325 -19.70 -12.16 -14.47
CA PHE A 325 -21.02 -11.59 -14.20
C PHE A 325 -21.01 -10.06 -14.39
N LEU A 326 -20.70 -9.61 -15.61
CA LEU A 326 -20.48 -8.19 -15.90
C LEU A 326 -21.76 -7.33 -15.77
N GLU A 327 -22.91 -7.85 -16.23
CA GLU A 327 -24.18 -7.12 -16.06
C GLU A 327 -24.54 -6.98 -14.59
N GLU A 328 -24.43 -8.06 -13.81
CA GLU A 328 -24.68 -8.04 -12.36
C GLU A 328 -23.73 -7.08 -11.63
N ALA A 329 -22.45 -7.05 -12.01
CA ALA A 329 -21.48 -6.10 -11.48
C ALA A 329 -21.87 -4.65 -11.78
N PHE A 330 -22.40 -4.37 -12.98
CA PHE A 330 -22.86 -3.04 -13.35
C PHE A 330 -24.14 -2.64 -12.62
N GLU A 331 -25.14 -3.52 -12.54
CA GLU A 331 -26.36 -3.30 -11.75
C GLU A 331 -26.04 -3.06 -10.28
N PHE A 332 -25.06 -3.79 -9.73
CA PHE A 332 -24.61 -3.60 -8.37
C PHE A 332 -24.09 -2.17 -8.17
N ILE A 333 -23.29 -1.64 -9.10
CA ILE A 333 -22.82 -0.24 -9.07
C ILE A 333 -23.96 0.76 -9.07
N GLU A 334 -24.99 0.54 -9.90
CA GLU A 334 -26.14 1.45 -9.97
C GLU A 334 -26.97 1.48 -8.68
N ARG A 335 -26.96 0.37 -7.91
CA ARG A 335 -27.67 0.27 -6.63
C ARG A 335 -26.88 0.83 -5.43
N MET A 336 -25.61 1.16 -5.61
CA MET A 336 -24.77 1.65 -4.52
C MET A 336 -25.26 3.02 -4.01
N PRO A 337 -25.25 3.27 -2.69
CA PRO A 337 -25.65 4.55 -2.12
C PRO A 337 -24.59 5.65 -2.28
N VAL A 338 -23.44 5.31 -2.87
CA VAL A 338 -22.27 6.19 -3.05
C VAL A 338 -21.80 6.11 -4.49
N ASN A 339 -21.27 7.22 -5.00
CA ASN A 339 -20.69 7.25 -6.34
C ASN A 339 -19.44 6.36 -6.41
N PRO A 340 -19.26 5.60 -7.50
CA PRO A 340 -18.10 4.75 -7.66
C PRO A 340 -16.83 5.59 -7.78
N ASP A 341 -15.78 5.18 -7.06
CA ASP A 341 -14.46 5.74 -7.20
C ASP A 341 -13.73 5.18 -8.43
N ALA A 342 -12.59 5.78 -8.76
CA ALA A 342 -11.81 5.37 -9.90
C ALA A 342 -11.23 3.96 -9.77
N ARG A 343 -10.93 3.50 -8.54
CA ARG A 343 -10.41 2.15 -8.29
C ARG A 343 -11.44 1.08 -8.64
N LEU A 344 -12.68 1.27 -8.21
CA LEU A 344 -13.80 0.38 -8.53
C LEU A 344 -14.04 0.30 -10.04
N LEU A 345 -14.11 1.45 -10.72
CA LEU A 345 -14.29 1.48 -12.17
C LEU A 345 -13.09 0.87 -12.92
N THR A 346 -11.88 1.05 -12.42
CA THR A 346 -10.67 0.43 -12.98
C THR A 346 -10.71 -1.10 -12.87
N ALA A 347 -11.19 -1.63 -11.74
CA ALA A 347 -11.37 -3.07 -11.55
C ALA A 347 -12.38 -3.63 -12.56
N LEU A 348 -13.55 -3.00 -12.70
CA LEU A 348 -14.56 -3.41 -13.67
C LEU A 348 -14.05 -3.29 -15.12
N LEU A 349 -13.40 -2.18 -15.46
CA LEU A 349 -12.84 -1.92 -16.80
C LEU A 349 -11.83 -3.00 -17.21
N SER A 350 -10.97 -3.41 -16.28
CA SER A 350 -9.96 -4.46 -16.52
C SER A 350 -10.60 -5.81 -16.85
N SER A 351 -11.67 -6.17 -16.14
CA SER A 351 -12.41 -7.41 -16.37
C SER A 351 -13.27 -7.34 -17.64
N CYS A 352 -13.93 -6.21 -17.92
CA CYS A 352 -14.66 -5.99 -19.18
C CYS A 352 -13.75 -6.13 -20.41
N PHE A 353 -12.52 -5.61 -20.32
CA PHE A 353 -11.48 -5.80 -21.32
C PHE A 353 -11.15 -7.28 -21.53
N TYR A 354 -10.94 -8.04 -20.46
CA TYR A 354 -10.63 -9.47 -20.52
C TYR A 354 -11.77 -10.29 -21.14
N HIS A 355 -13.02 -9.99 -20.78
CA HIS A 355 -14.22 -10.63 -21.30
C HIS A 355 -14.70 -10.05 -22.65
N LYS A 356 -13.97 -9.10 -23.24
CA LYS A 356 -14.24 -8.47 -24.55
C LYS A 356 -15.62 -7.79 -24.66
N ASN A 357 -16.20 -7.31 -23.57
CA ASN A 357 -17.46 -6.56 -23.60
C ASN A 357 -17.21 -5.12 -24.07
N THR A 358 -17.48 -4.85 -25.35
CA THR A 358 -17.02 -3.60 -25.98
C THR A 358 -17.82 -2.36 -25.59
N GLU A 359 -19.12 -2.50 -25.39
CA GLU A 359 -20.01 -1.40 -25.05
C GLU A 359 -19.75 -0.90 -23.62
N LEU A 360 -19.71 -1.84 -22.68
CA LEU A 360 -19.48 -1.53 -21.27
C LEU A 360 -18.09 -0.94 -21.04
N THR A 361 -17.06 -1.45 -21.74
CA THR A 361 -15.69 -0.92 -21.68
C THR A 361 -15.62 0.54 -22.13
N ARG A 362 -16.31 0.92 -23.22
CA ARG A 362 -16.33 2.32 -23.68
C ARG A 362 -17.04 3.24 -22.69
N ASN A 363 -18.18 2.81 -22.14
CA ASN A 363 -18.96 3.59 -21.17
C ASN A 363 -18.15 3.85 -19.89
N ILE A 364 -17.65 2.78 -19.26
CA ILE A 364 -16.86 2.87 -18.02
C ILE A 364 -15.57 3.66 -18.24
N GLY A 365 -14.88 3.40 -19.35
CA GLY A 365 -13.63 4.08 -19.63
C GLY A 365 -13.82 5.60 -19.77
N ASN A 366 -14.87 6.06 -20.46
CA ASN A 366 -15.15 7.50 -20.54
C ASN A 366 -15.47 8.10 -19.16
N LYS A 367 -16.30 7.43 -18.35
CA LYS A 367 -16.59 7.87 -16.97
C LYS A 367 -15.30 7.98 -16.13
N LEU A 368 -14.39 7.03 -16.27
CA LEU A 368 -13.12 7.00 -15.54
C LEU A 368 -12.18 8.14 -15.97
N LEU A 369 -12.14 8.48 -17.27
CA LEU A 369 -11.37 9.63 -17.79
C LEU A 369 -11.90 10.99 -17.31
N ASP A 370 -13.18 11.06 -16.96
CA ASP A 370 -13.80 12.25 -16.41
C ASP A 370 -13.56 12.37 -14.89
N LEU A 371 -13.56 11.24 -14.16
CA LEU A 371 -13.28 11.19 -12.72
C LEU A 371 -11.81 11.45 -12.39
N GLU A 372 -10.88 10.81 -13.11
CA GLU A 372 -9.44 10.97 -12.89
C GLU A 372 -8.74 11.49 -14.14
N PRO A 373 -8.95 12.78 -14.49
CA PRO A 373 -8.38 13.36 -15.71
C PRO A 373 -6.86 13.45 -15.68
N LYS A 374 -6.23 13.26 -14.51
CA LYS A 374 -4.79 13.39 -14.27
C LYS A 374 -4.05 12.05 -14.15
N GLU A 375 -4.76 10.94 -13.98
CA GLU A 375 -4.13 9.63 -13.78
C GLU A 375 -3.85 8.94 -15.11
N ALA A 376 -2.68 8.33 -15.26
CA ALA A 376 -2.29 7.69 -16.51
C ALA A 376 -2.96 6.32 -16.73
N GLY A 377 -3.28 5.60 -15.66
CA GLY A 377 -3.83 4.24 -15.70
C GLY A 377 -5.05 4.07 -16.62
N PRO A 378 -6.11 4.88 -16.45
CA PRO A 378 -7.32 4.83 -17.28
C PRO A 378 -7.05 4.97 -18.78
N TYR A 379 -6.21 5.93 -19.18
CA TYR A 379 -5.82 6.15 -20.57
C TYR A 379 -5.11 4.93 -21.16
N MET A 380 -4.19 4.34 -20.39
CA MET A 380 -3.43 3.18 -20.83
C MET A 380 -4.34 1.96 -21.02
N LEU A 381 -5.27 1.71 -20.08
CA LEU A 381 -6.26 0.63 -20.20
C LEU A 381 -7.15 0.80 -21.43
N LEU A 382 -7.71 1.99 -21.63
CA LEU A 382 -8.54 2.30 -22.81
C LEU A 382 -7.76 2.22 -24.12
N SER A 383 -6.53 2.76 -24.17
CA SER A 383 -5.68 2.68 -25.35
C SER A 383 -5.34 1.22 -25.69
N ASN A 384 -5.10 0.37 -24.69
CA ASN A 384 -4.83 -1.05 -24.92
C ASN A 384 -6.07 -1.78 -25.42
N PHE A 385 -7.25 -1.44 -24.89
CA PHE A 385 -8.53 -1.96 -25.35
C PHE A 385 -8.79 -1.67 -26.83
N TYR A 386 -8.69 -0.41 -27.24
CA TYR A 386 -8.87 -0.03 -28.65
C TYR A 386 -7.84 -0.73 -29.55
N GLY A 387 -6.59 -0.88 -29.07
CA GLY A 387 -5.56 -1.62 -29.77
C GLY A 387 -5.90 -3.11 -29.99
N LEU A 388 -6.45 -3.79 -28.99
CA LEU A 388 -6.90 -5.18 -29.12
C LEU A 388 -8.04 -5.37 -30.11
N LEU A 389 -8.93 -4.39 -30.23
CA LEU A 389 -10.02 -4.42 -31.20
C LEU A 389 -9.58 -4.04 -32.62
N GLY A 390 -8.33 -3.59 -32.81
CA GLY A 390 -7.87 -3.03 -34.08
C GLY A 390 -8.41 -1.62 -34.36
N ASP A 391 -9.02 -0.95 -33.38
CA ASP A 391 -9.52 0.42 -33.48
C ASP A 391 -8.36 1.42 -33.27
N PHE A 392 -7.56 1.60 -34.32
CA PHE A 392 -6.42 2.52 -34.28
C PHE A 392 -6.83 3.98 -34.09
N GLU A 393 -8.04 4.37 -34.52
CA GLU A 393 -8.55 5.73 -34.33
C GLU A 393 -8.83 6.01 -32.85
N GLY A 394 -9.46 5.07 -32.14
CA GLY A 394 -9.66 5.12 -30.70
C GLY A 394 -8.34 5.23 -29.93
N VAL A 395 -7.32 4.44 -30.31
CA VAL A 395 -5.96 4.53 -29.74
C VAL A 395 -5.40 5.94 -29.88
N VAL A 396 -5.44 6.49 -31.09
CA VAL A 396 -4.91 7.83 -31.37
C VAL A 396 -5.68 8.90 -30.61
N LYS A 397 -7.01 8.80 -30.50
CA LYS A 397 -7.87 9.73 -29.76
C LYS A 397 -7.49 9.77 -28.27
N VAL A 398 -7.38 8.61 -27.63
CA VAL A 398 -7.00 8.51 -26.20
C VAL A 398 -5.60 9.08 -25.96
N ARG A 399 -4.63 8.81 -26.85
CA ARG A 399 -3.27 9.34 -26.73
C ARG A 399 -3.17 10.84 -26.94
N ARG A 400 -3.90 11.39 -27.91
CA ARG A 400 -3.98 12.86 -28.09
C ARG A 400 -4.56 13.51 -26.83
N LEU A 401 -5.57 12.91 -26.22
CA LEU A 401 -6.15 13.39 -24.97
C LEU A 401 -5.14 13.34 -23.81
N MET A 402 -4.40 12.25 -23.68
CA MET A 402 -3.32 12.08 -22.70
C MET A 402 -2.23 13.16 -22.86
N HIS A 403 -1.79 13.43 -24.09
CA HIS A 403 -0.81 14.47 -24.37
C HIS A 403 -1.36 15.88 -24.10
N LYS A 404 -2.59 16.17 -24.53
CA LYS A 404 -3.26 17.47 -24.29
C LYS A 404 -3.42 17.78 -22.81
N ARG A 405 -3.63 16.77 -21.96
CA ARG A 405 -3.75 16.91 -20.51
C ARG A 405 -2.39 16.84 -19.78
N GLY A 406 -1.27 16.68 -20.48
CA GLY A 406 0.07 16.66 -19.90
C GLY A 406 0.37 15.39 -19.08
N ILE A 407 -0.38 14.30 -19.31
CA ILE A 407 -0.32 13.10 -18.48
C ILE A 407 0.94 12.30 -18.83
N ARG A 408 1.71 11.95 -17.79
CA ARG A 408 2.91 11.13 -17.92
C ARG A 408 2.65 9.75 -17.33
N LYS A 409 3.18 8.74 -18.00
CA LYS A 409 3.11 7.34 -17.52
C LYS A 409 3.93 7.21 -16.23
N GLU A 410 3.34 6.61 -15.22
CA GLU A 410 4.06 6.23 -14.00
C GLU A 410 5.18 5.23 -14.35
N LYS A 411 6.34 5.39 -13.71
CA LYS A 411 7.46 4.50 -13.97
C LYS A 411 7.21 3.15 -13.30
N ALA A 412 7.33 2.08 -14.10
CA ALA A 412 7.22 0.71 -13.62
C ALA A 412 8.60 0.21 -13.15
N TYR A 413 8.65 -0.33 -11.95
CA TYR A 413 9.84 -0.91 -11.34
C TYR A 413 9.55 -2.34 -10.92
N THR A 414 10.52 -3.22 -11.15
CA THR A 414 10.55 -4.54 -10.52
C THR A 414 11.83 -4.65 -9.72
N TRP A 415 11.76 -5.22 -8.52
CA TRP A 415 12.94 -5.49 -7.72
C TRP A 415 12.97 -6.93 -7.22
N ILE A 416 14.19 -7.38 -6.92
CA ILE A 416 14.51 -8.71 -6.41
C ILE A 416 15.55 -8.59 -5.30
N GLU A 417 15.41 -9.37 -4.24
CA GLU A 417 16.43 -9.49 -3.19
C GLU A 417 17.38 -10.66 -3.51
N ILE A 418 18.67 -10.37 -3.65
CA ILE A 418 19.74 -11.37 -3.84
C ILE A 418 20.87 -11.03 -2.90
N ASP A 419 21.40 -12.03 -2.18
CA ASP A 419 22.51 -11.85 -1.23
C ASP A 419 22.33 -10.66 -0.26
N LYS A 420 21.10 -10.50 0.24
CA LYS A 420 20.68 -9.43 1.18
C LYS A 420 20.73 -8.00 0.60
N ARG A 421 20.82 -7.87 -0.73
CA ARG A 421 20.76 -6.59 -1.44
C ARG A 421 19.53 -6.56 -2.33
N ILE A 422 18.91 -5.39 -2.45
CA ILE A 422 17.76 -5.18 -3.33
C ILE A 422 18.28 -4.68 -4.68
N HIS A 423 17.96 -5.40 -5.74
CA HIS A 423 18.29 -5.03 -7.11
C HIS A 423 17.02 -4.57 -7.80
N ARG A 424 16.98 -3.31 -8.25
CA ARG A 424 15.83 -2.69 -8.91
C ARG A 424 16.09 -2.51 -10.40
N PHE A 425 15.07 -2.77 -11.21
CA PHE A 425 15.10 -2.65 -12.66
C PHE A 425 13.94 -1.78 -13.17
N GLU A 426 14.26 -0.86 -14.08
CA GLU A 426 13.28 -0.22 -14.98
C GLU A 426 13.13 -1.04 -16.29
N SER A 427 12.10 -0.75 -17.08
CA SER A 427 11.98 -1.34 -18.41
C SER A 427 13.14 -0.87 -19.31
N GLY A 428 13.88 -1.80 -19.91
CA GLY A 428 15.05 -1.50 -20.74
C GLY A 428 16.30 -1.11 -19.96
N ASP A 429 16.33 -1.35 -18.65
CA ASP A 429 17.43 -0.93 -17.78
C ASP A 429 18.76 -1.63 -18.12
N ARG A 430 19.81 -0.83 -18.29
CA ARG A 430 21.19 -1.26 -18.56
C ARG A 430 22.18 -0.76 -17.51
N SER A 431 21.70 -0.19 -16.40
CA SER A 431 22.53 0.37 -15.33
C SER A 431 23.17 -0.71 -14.44
N HIS A 432 22.59 -1.91 -14.38
CA HIS A 432 23.09 -2.98 -13.55
C HIS A 432 24.45 -3.52 -14.04
N PRO A 433 25.45 -3.78 -13.17
CA PRO A 433 26.78 -4.26 -13.59
C PRO A 433 26.76 -5.54 -14.44
N LEU A 434 25.78 -6.42 -14.19
CA LEU A 434 25.60 -7.68 -14.92
C LEU A 434 24.67 -7.59 -16.14
N TYR A 435 24.32 -6.39 -16.63
CA TYR A 435 23.31 -6.23 -17.69
C TYR A 435 23.61 -7.09 -18.94
N LYS A 436 24.87 -7.17 -19.38
CA LYS A 436 25.25 -7.99 -20.55
C LYS A 436 24.89 -9.46 -20.37
N SER A 437 25.19 -10.03 -19.20
CA SER A 437 24.88 -11.42 -18.85
C SER A 437 23.38 -11.65 -18.73
N ILE A 438 22.66 -10.69 -18.12
CA ILE A 438 21.19 -10.74 -17.99
C ILE A 438 20.53 -10.80 -19.37
N TYR A 439 20.90 -9.88 -20.27
CA TYR A 439 20.32 -9.83 -21.62
C TYR A 439 20.69 -11.06 -22.46
N ALA A 440 21.94 -11.54 -22.39
CA ALA A 440 22.37 -12.74 -23.09
C ALA A 440 21.54 -13.97 -22.65
N TYR A 441 21.39 -14.18 -21.35
CA TYR A 441 20.58 -15.27 -20.80
C TYR A 441 19.10 -15.11 -21.15
N LEU A 442 18.55 -13.89 -21.13
CA LEU A 442 17.17 -13.65 -21.55
C LEU A 442 16.92 -14.00 -23.02
N SER A 443 17.85 -13.70 -23.91
CA SER A 443 17.76 -14.08 -25.32
C SER A 443 17.69 -15.61 -25.49
N GLU A 444 18.53 -16.35 -24.77
CA GLU A 444 18.49 -17.81 -24.74
C GLU A 444 17.18 -18.35 -24.15
N LEU A 445 16.73 -17.75 -23.04
CA LEU A 445 15.50 -18.13 -22.37
C LEU A 445 14.28 -17.89 -23.26
N VAL A 446 14.22 -16.78 -24.00
CA VAL A 446 13.15 -16.52 -24.98
C VAL A 446 13.16 -17.56 -26.09
N ALA A 447 14.33 -17.96 -26.60
CA ALA A 447 14.40 -19.03 -27.60
C ALA A 447 13.80 -20.34 -27.05
N LYS A 448 14.14 -20.72 -25.81
CA LYS A 448 13.54 -21.88 -25.13
C LYS A 448 12.04 -21.72 -24.93
N MET A 449 11.57 -20.55 -24.49
CA MET A 449 10.15 -20.25 -24.31
C MET A 449 9.36 -20.41 -25.60
N ARG A 450 9.90 -19.98 -26.75
CA ARG A 450 9.24 -20.16 -28.07
C ARG A 450 9.05 -21.64 -28.42
N THR A 451 10.00 -22.51 -28.10
CA THR A 451 9.84 -23.97 -28.29
C THR A 451 8.73 -24.58 -27.44
N LYS A 452 8.33 -23.90 -26.37
CA LYS A 452 7.24 -24.29 -25.46
C LYS A 452 5.93 -23.54 -25.73
N GLY A 453 5.82 -22.84 -26.87
CA GLY A 453 4.59 -22.19 -27.31
C GLY A 453 4.42 -20.74 -26.84
N TYR A 454 5.46 -20.11 -26.28
CA TYR A 454 5.41 -18.68 -25.95
C TYR A 454 5.33 -17.81 -27.21
N VAL A 455 4.30 -16.98 -27.27
CA VAL A 455 4.13 -15.95 -28.31
C VAL A 455 4.11 -14.58 -27.63
N PRO A 456 5.07 -13.69 -27.91
CA PRO A 456 5.09 -12.35 -27.32
C PRO A 456 3.81 -11.58 -27.62
N ASN A 457 3.15 -11.06 -26.58
CA ASN A 457 1.91 -10.30 -26.76
C ASN A 457 2.22 -8.84 -27.12
N LYS A 458 2.36 -8.59 -28.43
CA LYS A 458 2.72 -7.28 -29.01
C LYS A 458 1.71 -6.18 -28.70
N SER A 459 0.46 -6.51 -28.35
CA SER A 459 -0.57 -5.50 -28.01
C SER A 459 -0.27 -4.77 -26.69
N VAL A 460 0.57 -5.36 -25.83
CA VAL A 460 1.03 -4.75 -24.58
C VAL A 460 2.04 -3.62 -24.84
N VAL A 461 2.73 -3.64 -26.00
CA VAL A 461 3.66 -2.59 -26.40
C VAL A 461 2.91 -1.49 -27.11
N VAL A 462 2.77 -0.38 -26.41
CA VAL A 462 1.99 0.77 -26.84
C VAL A 462 2.80 1.63 -27.83
N GLN A 463 4.12 1.53 -27.90
CA GLN A 463 4.90 2.28 -28.89
C GLN A 463 4.56 1.87 -30.34
N SER A 464 4.38 2.86 -31.22
CA SER A 464 4.18 2.68 -32.66
C SER A 464 5.53 2.41 -33.35
N VAL A 465 6.12 1.29 -32.99
CA VAL A 465 7.35 0.75 -33.59
C VAL A 465 7.01 -0.52 -34.36
N ASP A 466 7.91 -0.96 -35.22
CA ASP A 466 7.76 -2.21 -35.94
C ASP A 466 7.70 -3.41 -34.98
N ASP A 467 7.24 -4.54 -35.50
CA ASP A 467 7.02 -5.75 -34.70
C ASP A 467 8.29 -6.31 -34.05
N HIS A 468 9.46 -6.10 -34.67
CA HIS A 468 10.74 -6.53 -34.11
C HIS A 468 11.12 -5.66 -32.91
N ALA A 469 11.00 -4.33 -33.05
CA ALA A 469 11.22 -3.40 -31.95
C ALA A 469 10.24 -3.62 -30.78
N LYS A 470 8.98 -4.00 -31.06
CA LYS A 470 8.02 -4.37 -29.98
C LYS A 470 8.50 -5.60 -29.21
N GLU A 471 9.00 -6.62 -29.89
CA GLU A 471 9.53 -7.82 -29.23
C GLU A 471 10.76 -7.50 -28.36
N GLU A 472 11.64 -6.60 -28.81
CA GLU A 472 12.79 -6.14 -28.02
C GLU A 472 12.35 -5.38 -26.75
N ILE A 473 11.32 -4.54 -26.86
CA ILE A 473 10.75 -3.85 -25.70
C ILE A 473 10.15 -4.86 -24.71
N LEU A 474 9.42 -5.87 -25.18
CA LEU A 474 8.87 -6.93 -24.33
C LEU A 474 9.97 -7.74 -23.64
N LEU A 475 11.10 -8.00 -24.31
CA LEU A 475 12.26 -8.65 -23.72
C LEU A 475 12.83 -7.83 -22.56
N GLY A 476 12.87 -6.51 -22.73
CA GLY A 476 13.36 -5.54 -21.76
C GLY A 476 12.40 -5.23 -20.60
N HIS A 477 11.26 -5.91 -20.46
CA HIS A 477 10.38 -5.69 -19.31
C HIS A 477 11.09 -5.97 -17.98
N SER A 478 10.87 -5.09 -17.00
CA SER A 478 11.54 -5.12 -15.69
C SER A 478 11.42 -6.47 -14.97
N GLU A 479 10.28 -7.17 -15.13
CA GLU A 479 10.06 -8.49 -14.54
C GLU A 479 11.00 -9.54 -15.09
N LYS A 480 11.21 -9.53 -16.41
CA LYS A 480 12.10 -10.49 -17.08
C LYS A 480 13.55 -10.22 -16.69
N LEU A 481 13.95 -8.94 -16.61
CA LEU A 481 15.28 -8.55 -16.14
C LEU A 481 15.55 -9.04 -14.71
N ALA A 482 14.61 -8.80 -13.79
CA ALA A 482 14.72 -9.21 -12.40
C ALA A 482 14.79 -10.75 -12.24
N ILE A 483 13.96 -11.48 -12.99
CA ILE A 483 13.96 -12.95 -12.96
C ILE A 483 15.25 -13.52 -13.54
N ALA A 484 15.73 -12.98 -14.66
CA ALA A 484 16.99 -13.42 -15.24
C ALA A 484 18.18 -13.17 -14.32
N LEU A 485 18.24 -12.01 -13.65
CA LEU A 485 19.24 -11.80 -12.59
C LEU A 485 19.10 -12.87 -11.50
N GLY A 486 17.87 -13.14 -11.04
CA GLY A 486 17.59 -14.19 -10.05
C GLY A 486 18.07 -15.57 -10.49
N LEU A 487 17.81 -15.96 -11.75
CA LEU A 487 18.20 -17.26 -12.30
C LEU A 487 19.72 -17.42 -12.40
N ILE A 488 20.43 -16.38 -12.85
CA ILE A 488 21.90 -16.41 -13.00
C ILE A 488 22.61 -16.37 -11.64
N SER A 489 22.06 -15.64 -10.67
CA SER A 489 22.77 -15.31 -9.43
C SER A 489 22.42 -16.20 -8.25
N THR A 490 21.50 -17.16 -8.41
CA THR A 490 21.08 -18.05 -7.31
C THR A 490 21.15 -19.53 -7.70
N PRO A 491 21.42 -20.45 -6.75
CA PRO A 491 21.57 -21.86 -7.05
C PRO A 491 20.31 -22.49 -7.70
N PRO A 492 20.47 -23.51 -8.57
CA PRO A 492 19.35 -24.27 -9.11
C PRO A 492 18.42 -24.78 -8.02
N GLY A 493 17.11 -24.77 -8.30
CA GLY A 493 16.06 -25.16 -7.34
C GLY A 493 15.69 -24.09 -6.32
N SER A 494 16.44 -22.98 -6.19
CA SER A 494 16.07 -21.91 -5.27
C SER A 494 14.78 -21.21 -5.71
N ARG A 495 13.95 -20.75 -4.76
CA ARG A 495 12.79 -19.90 -5.09
C ARG A 495 13.25 -18.52 -5.56
N ILE A 496 12.61 -17.99 -6.60
CA ILE A 496 12.82 -16.60 -7.05
C ILE A 496 11.61 -15.77 -6.61
N THR A 497 11.84 -14.66 -5.92
CA THR A 497 10.77 -13.73 -5.55
C THR A 497 11.04 -12.37 -6.15
N ILE A 498 10.12 -11.88 -6.99
CA ILE A 498 10.16 -10.52 -7.52
C ILE A 498 8.97 -9.73 -7.00
N VAL A 499 9.16 -8.42 -6.87
CA VAL A 499 8.09 -7.49 -6.49
C VAL A 499 8.00 -6.37 -7.51
N LYS A 500 6.77 -6.04 -7.91
CA LYS A 500 6.46 -4.98 -8.85
C LYS A 500 5.55 -3.94 -8.21
N ASN A 501 5.84 -2.66 -8.44
CA ASN A 501 5.00 -1.56 -7.94
C ASN A 501 3.65 -1.46 -8.65
N LEU A 502 3.55 -1.99 -9.87
CA LEU A 502 2.35 -2.03 -10.71
C LEU A 502 1.92 -3.47 -11.00
N ARG A 503 0.74 -3.66 -11.59
CA ARG A 503 0.24 -4.99 -12.00
C ARG A 503 1.20 -5.60 -13.02
N VAL A 504 1.55 -6.87 -12.83
CA VAL A 504 2.36 -7.62 -13.81
C VAL A 504 1.56 -7.77 -15.10
N CYS A 505 2.10 -7.36 -16.24
CA CYS A 505 1.36 -7.39 -17.50
C CYS A 505 1.10 -8.82 -18.00
N VAL A 506 0.10 -9.00 -18.87
CA VAL A 506 -0.30 -10.33 -19.41
C VAL A 506 0.89 -11.08 -20.03
N ASP A 507 1.72 -10.37 -20.81
CA ASP A 507 2.89 -10.96 -21.46
C ASP A 507 3.92 -11.48 -20.44
N CYS A 508 4.22 -10.66 -19.42
CA CYS A 508 5.13 -11.07 -18.35
C CYS A 508 4.54 -12.22 -17.54
N HIS A 509 3.26 -12.19 -17.20
CA HIS A 509 2.62 -13.28 -16.47
C HIS A 509 2.76 -14.61 -17.22
N GLU A 510 2.50 -14.62 -18.53
CA GLU A 510 2.64 -15.83 -19.35
C GLU A 510 4.11 -16.26 -19.52
N ALA A 511 5.02 -15.30 -19.71
CA ALA A 511 6.45 -15.59 -19.76
C ALA A 511 6.92 -16.25 -18.45
N ILE A 512 6.57 -15.69 -17.28
CA ILE A 512 6.97 -16.22 -15.98
C ILE A 512 6.45 -17.64 -15.77
N ARG A 513 5.20 -17.91 -16.18
CA ARG A 513 4.61 -19.25 -16.17
C ARG A 513 5.49 -20.23 -16.93
N ILE A 514 5.86 -19.92 -18.17
CA ILE A 514 6.69 -20.79 -19.00
C ILE A 514 8.13 -20.91 -18.46
N ILE A 515 8.70 -19.83 -17.91
CA ILE A 515 10.03 -19.85 -17.28
C ILE A 515 10.04 -20.82 -16.09
N SER A 516 8.99 -20.82 -15.25
CA SER A 516 8.88 -21.75 -14.11
C SER A 516 8.89 -23.22 -14.55
N LEU A 517 8.34 -23.52 -15.73
CA LEU A 517 8.35 -24.86 -16.34
C LEU A 517 9.73 -25.23 -16.89
N ILE A 518 10.40 -24.30 -17.57
CA ILE A 518 11.70 -24.54 -18.20
C ILE A 518 12.79 -24.75 -17.15
N GLU A 519 12.84 -23.87 -16.16
CA GLU A 519 13.90 -23.86 -15.16
C GLU A 519 13.60 -24.80 -13.97
N GLY A 520 12.36 -25.30 -13.87
CA GLY A 520 11.93 -26.19 -12.77
C GLY A 520 11.98 -25.50 -11.40
N ARG A 521 11.80 -24.18 -11.36
CA ARG A 521 11.91 -23.35 -10.15
C ARG A 521 10.58 -22.71 -9.81
N GLU A 522 10.29 -22.60 -8.51
CA GLU A 522 9.19 -21.78 -8.04
C GLU A 522 9.55 -20.30 -8.21
N ILE A 523 8.71 -19.56 -8.93
CA ILE A 523 8.83 -18.11 -9.10
C ILE A 523 7.61 -17.48 -8.45
N VAL A 524 7.82 -16.53 -7.54
CA VAL A 524 6.75 -15.78 -6.91
C VAL A 524 6.86 -14.33 -7.32
N ALA A 525 5.83 -13.84 -8.00
CA ALA A 525 5.70 -12.44 -8.35
C ALA A 525 4.64 -11.79 -7.46
N ARG A 526 5.05 -10.81 -6.66
CA ARG A 526 4.14 -9.92 -5.93
C ARG A 526 3.91 -8.67 -6.76
N ASP A 527 2.67 -8.41 -7.14
CA ASP A 527 2.29 -7.11 -7.65
C ASP A 527 1.65 -6.25 -6.54
N HIS A 528 1.13 -5.06 -6.88
CA HIS A 528 0.49 -4.18 -5.90
C HIS A 528 -0.77 -4.78 -5.26
N SER A 529 -1.38 -5.78 -5.89
CA SER A 529 -2.65 -6.38 -5.49
C SER A 529 -2.47 -7.74 -4.81
N ARG A 530 -1.66 -8.64 -5.37
CA ARG A 530 -1.58 -10.04 -4.93
C ARG A 530 -0.25 -10.71 -5.23
N PHE A 531 -0.13 -11.94 -4.75
CA PHE A 531 0.91 -12.88 -5.12
C PHE A 531 0.46 -13.78 -6.26
N HIS A 532 1.36 -14.00 -7.21
CA HIS A 532 1.27 -15.01 -8.25
C HIS A 532 2.39 -16.01 -7.98
N ARG A 533 2.05 -17.24 -7.61
CA ARG A 533 3.02 -18.31 -7.44
C ARG A 533 3.02 -19.17 -8.69
N PHE A 534 4.15 -19.18 -9.38
CA PHE A 534 4.37 -19.95 -10.59
C PHE A 534 5.20 -21.18 -10.26
N LYS A 535 4.66 -22.35 -10.56
CA LYS A 535 5.33 -23.63 -10.34
C LYS A 535 4.92 -24.59 -11.44
N ASN A 536 5.91 -25.26 -12.06
CA ASN A 536 5.70 -26.27 -13.09
C ASN A 536 4.80 -25.81 -14.26
N GLY A 537 4.86 -24.53 -14.63
CA GLY A 537 4.03 -24.01 -15.72
C GLY A 537 2.61 -23.63 -15.35
N GLU A 538 2.27 -23.60 -14.06
CA GLU A 538 0.97 -23.17 -13.56
C GLU A 538 1.12 -21.96 -12.65
N CYS A 539 0.11 -21.09 -12.63
CA CYS A 539 0.03 -19.96 -11.70
C CYS A 539 -1.08 -20.21 -10.68
N SER A 540 -0.84 -19.84 -9.42
CA SER A 540 -1.80 -19.92 -8.32
C SER A 540 -3.13 -19.20 -8.57
N CYS A 541 -3.23 -18.36 -9.60
CA CYS A 541 -4.46 -17.66 -9.93
C CYS A 541 -5.43 -18.43 -10.85
N GLY A 542 -5.06 -19.61 -11.35
CA GLY A 542 -5.95 -20.43 -12.18
C GLY A 542 -6.56 -19.70 -13.38
N ASN A 543 -5.75 -18.92 -14.12
CA ASN A 543 -6.17 -18.09 -15.27
C ASN A 543 -7.15 -16.94 -14.97
N ARG A 544 -7.37 -16.60 -13.70
CA ARG A 544 -8.13 -15.41 -13.27
C ARG A 544 -7.17 -14.22 -13.05
N TRP A 545 -6.40 -13.91 -14.10
CA TRP A 545 -5.36 -12.87 -14.07
C TRP A 545 -5.94 -11.49 -13.77
#